data_AF-A0A356TGN3-F1
#
_entry.id   AF-A0A356TGN3-F1
#
_cell.length_a   1.000
_cell.length_b   1.000
_cell.length_c   1.000
_cell.angle_alpha   90.00
_cell.angle_beta   90.00
_cell.angle_gamma   90.00
#
_symmetry.space_group_name_H-M   'P 1'
#
loop_
_entity.id
_entity.type
_entity.pdbx_description
1 polymer ?
#
loop_
_entity_poly.entity_id
_entity_poly.type
_entity_poly.pdbx_seq_one_letter_code
_entity_poly.pdbx_strand_id
1 'polypeptide(L)'
;NSAAVIDADGSFLGTYRKNHIPHTNGFWEKYFFKPGNYGYPVFETRYATIGVYICYDRHFPEGARLLGLNGAEIVFNPSATVAGLSEYLWKLEQPAHAVANGYFLGAINRVGTEP
;
A
#
# COMPACT_ATOMS: atom_id res chain seq x y z
N ASN A 1 6.47 7.67 -6.75
CA ASN A 1 6.44 6.65 -5.71
C ASN A 1 5.72 5.42 -6.26
N SER A 2 6.43 4.31 -6.40
CA SER A 2 5.99 3.13 -7.15
C SER A 2 6.46 1.85 -6.46
N ALA A 3 5.70 0.76 -6.61
CA ALA A 3 6.09 -0.59 -6.22
C ALA A 3 6.17 -1.46 -7.47
N ALA A 4 7.34 -2.05 -7.73
CA ALA A 4 7.53 -3.06 -8.77
C ALA A 4 7.26 -4.45 -8.17
N VAL A 5 6.49 -5.26 -8.89
CA VAL A 5 6.21 -6.65 -8.48
C VAL A 5 7.01 -7.59 -9.35
N ILE A 6 7.79 -8.46 -8.70
CA ILE A 6 8.67 -9.46 -9.32
C ILE A 6 8.24 -10.82 -8.76
N ASP A 7 7.93 -11.78 -9.63
CA ASP A 7 7.51 -13.12 -9.23
C ASP A 7 8.71 -13.99 -8.79
N ALA A 8 8.42 -15.14 -8.20
CA ALA A 8 9.39 -16.07 -7.64
C ALA A 8 10.38 -16.66 -8.67
N ASP A 9 10.07 -16.59 -9.97
CA ASP A 9 10.98 -16.96 -11.06
C ASP A 9 11.82 -15.80 -11.61
N GLY A 10 11.64 -14.58 -11.07
CA GLY A 10 12.29 -13.37 -11.54
C GLY A 10 11.50 -12.58 -12.59
N SER A 11 10.31 -13.04 -12.99
CA SER A 11 9.45 -12.35 -13.95
C SER A 11 8.94 -11.02 -13.38
N PHE A 12 9.03 -9.95 -14.17
CA PHE A 12 8.43 -8.66 -13.81
C PHE A 12 6.95 -8.64 -14.16
N LEU A 13 6.09 -8.59 -13.14
CA LEU A 13 4.63 -8.65 -13.31
C LEU A 13 3.99 -7.27 -13.53
N GLY A 14 4.69 -6.21 -13.16
CA GLY A 14 4.24 -4.85 -13.40
C GLY A 14 4.52 -3.92 -12.23
N THR A 15 3.78 -2.81 -12.20
CA THR A 15 4.01 -1.74 -11.25
C THR A 15 2.70 -1.19 -10.73
N TYR A 16 2.67 -0.94 -9.42
CA TYR A 16 1.69 -0.07 -8.77
C TYR A 16 2.28 1.32 -8.58
N ARG A 17 1.49 2.38 -8.78
CA ARG A 17 1.88 3.77 -8.51
C ARG A 17 0.97 4.35 -7.44
N LYS A 18 1.57 4.88 -6.37
CA LYS A 18 0.86 5.47 -5.21
C LYS A 18 -0.21 6.46 -5.67
N ASN A 19 -1.46 6.23 -5.31
CA ASN A 19 -2.58 7.07 -5.76
C ASN A 19 -2.69 8.33 -4.90
N HIS A 20 -2.65 8.17 -3.58
CA HIS A 20 -2.82 9.26 -2.63
C HIS A 20 -1.46 9.80 -2.21
N ILE A 21 -1.12 11.00 -2.69
CA ILE A 21 0.15 11.66 -2.40
C ILE A 21 -0.03 12.57 -1.18
N PRO A 22 0.64 12.29 -0.03
CA PRO A 22 0.51 13.12 1.15
C PRO A 22 1.09 14.52 0.93
N HIS A 23 0.48 15.49 1.60
CA HIS A 23 0.99 16.85 1.68
C HIS A 23 0.65 17.40 3.06
N THR A 24 1.39 16.93 4.05
CA THR A 24 1.21 17.24 5.47
C THR A 24 2.57 17.50 6.10
N ASN A 25 2.58 18.01 7.33
CA ASN A 25 3.84 18.33 8.01
C ASN A 25 4.75 17.08 8.12
N GLY A 26 6.00 17.21 7.67
CA GLY A 26 6.96 16.10 7.57
C GLY A 26 6.81 15.21 6.34
N PHE A 27 5.73 15.35 5.55
CA PHE A 27 5.42 14.51 4.40
C PHE A 27 4.93 15.35 3.21
N TRP A 28 5.87 16.02 2.54
CA TRP A 28 5.61 16.92 1.41
C TRP A 28 5.73 16.23 0.03
N GLU A 29 5.20 15.01 -0.09
CA GLU A 29 5.43 14.16 -1.26
C GLU A 29 4.92 14.73 -2.58
N LYS A 30 3.92 15.64 -2.57
CA LYS A 30 3.39 16.28 -3.80
C LYS A 30 4.42 17.11 -4.58
N TYR A 31 5.52 17.54 -3.96
CA TYR A 31 6.61 18.20 -4.70
C TYR A 31 7.42 17.22 -5.55
N PHE A 32 7.42 15.93 -5.18
CA PHE A 32 8.27 14.91 -5.80
C PHE A 32 7.49 13.99 -6.73
N PHE A 33 6.21 13.75 -6.44
CA PHE A 33 5.42 12.73 -7.13
C PHE A 33 4.08 13.23 -7.62
N LYS A 34 3.72 12.76 -8.82
CA LYS A 34 2.35 12.84 -9.34
C LYS A 34 1.52 11.67 -8.80
N PRO A 35 0.21 11.84 -8.59
CA PRO A 35 -0.71 10.74 -8.32
C PRO A 35 -0.55 9.59 -9.33
N GLY A 36 -0.72 8.38 -8.85
CA GLY A 36 -0.76 7.17 -9.66
C GLY A 36 -1.86 7.22 -10.71
N ASN A 37 -1.64 6.51 -11.82
CA ASN A 37 -2.55 6.48 -12.96
C ASN A 37 -2.78 5.05 -13.49
N TYR A 38 -2.45 4.04 -12.69
CA TYR A 38 -2.61 2.62 -13.05
C TYR A 38 -3.79 1.97 -12.32
N GLY A 39 -4.55 2.73 -11.52
CA GLY A 39 -5.63 2.22 -10.70
C GLY A 39 -5.09 1.36 -9.54
N TYR A 40 -5.76 0.24 -9.28
CA TYR A 40 -5.44 -0.73 -8.23
C TYR A 40 -5.32 -2.14 -8.80
N PRO A 41 -4.27 -2.43 -9.60
CA PRO A 41 -4.04 -3.75 -10.17
C PRO A 41 -3.74 -4.78 -9.07
N VAL A 42 -4.08 -6.03 -9.36
CA VAL A 42 -3.57 -7.20 -8.66
C VAL A 42 -2.60 -7.95 -9.57
N PHE A 43 -1.74 -8.76 -8.98
CA PHE A 43 -0.69 -9.49 -9.68
C PHE A 43 -0.77 -10.96 -9.28
N GLU A 44 -1.01 -11.82 -10.26
CA GLU A 44 -0.95 -13.28 -10.07
C GLU A 44 0.52 -13.69 -9.96
N THR A 45 0.93 -14.13 -8.78
CA THR A 45 2.26 -14.68 -8.53
C THR A 45 2.18 -16.21 -8.49
N ARG A 46 3.33 -16.88 -8.43
CA ARG A 46 3.39 -18.33 -8.21
C ARG A 46 2.58 -18.81 -6.99
N TYR A 47 2.41 -17.98 -5.96
CA TYR A 47 1.88 -18.41 -4.66
C TYR A 47 0.51 -17.81 -4.30
N ALA A 48 0.18 -16.64 -4.83
CA ALA A 48 -1.06 -15.93 -4.53
C ALA A 48 -1.31 -14.79 -5.52
N THR A 49 -2.56 -14.35 -5.64
CA THR A 49 -2.93 -13.08 -6.23
C THR A 49 -2.70 -11.96 -5.22
N ILE A 50 -1.74 -11.08 -5.49
CA ILE A 50 -1.33 -10.03 -4.55
C ILE A 50 -1.74 -8.63 -5.03
N GLY A 51 -2.13 -7.79 -4.08
CA GLY A 51 -2.31 -6.34 -4.28
C GLY A 51 -1.26 -5.53 -3.53
N VAL A 52 -1.00 -4.30 -3.97
CA VAL A 52 -0.12 -3.36 -3.24
C VAL A 52 -0.77 -1.99 -3.22
N TYR A 53 -0.79 -1.34 -2.04
CA TYR A 53 -1.03 0.10 -1.91
C TYR A 53 0.03 0.73 -1.02
N ILE A 54 0.39 2.00 -1.23
CA ILE A 54 1.61 2.56 -0.62
C ILE A 54 1.27 3.60 0.43
N CYS A 55 1.75 3.36 1.65
CA CYS A 55 1.76 4.34 2.75
C CYS A 55 0.41 5.04 2.95
N TYR A 56 0.32 6.30 2.50
CA TYR A 56 -0.83 7.19 2.67
C TYR A 56 -2.12 6.67 2.01
N ASP A 57 -2.01 5.75 1.03
CA ASP A 57 -3.17 5.05 0.47
C ASP A 57 -3.99 4.32 1.55
N ARG A 58 -3.37 3.92 2.67
CA ARG A 58 -4.03 3.22 3.77
C ARG A 58 -5.20 4.00 4.40
N HIS A 59 -5.21 5.33 4.28
CA HIS A 59 -6.26 6.16 4.89
C HIS A 59 -7.55 6.18 4.05
N PHE A 60 -7.53 5.59 2.86
CA PHE A 60 -8.61 5.62 1.89
C PHE A 60 -9.15 4.19 1.68
N PRO A 61 -10.31 3.85 2.26
CA PRO A 61 -10.86 2.50 2.16
C PRO A 61 -11.17 2.07 0.72
N GLU A 62 -11.35 3.00 -0.20
CA GLU A 62 -11.67 2.73 -1.60
C GLU A 62 -10.57 1.94 -2.29
N GLY A 63 -9.29 2.28 -2.06
CA GLY A 63 -8.16 1.55 -2.66
C GLY A 63 -8.06 0.12 -2.12
N ALA A 64 -8.22 -0.05 -0.81
CA ALA A 64 -8.27 -1.34 -0.15
C ALA A 64 -9.42 -2.20 -0.68
N ARG A 65 -10.60 -1.61 -0.90
CA ARG A 65 -11.79 -2.28 -1.46
C ARG A 65 -11.60 -2.65 -2.93
N LEU A 66 -11.03 -1.77 -3.74
CA LEU A 66 -10.80 -2.05 -5.16
C LEU A 66 -9.84 -3.23 -5.35
N LEU A 67 -8.79 -3.35 -4.53
CA LEU A 67 -7.92 -4.53 -4.55
C LEU A 67 -8.66 -5.82 -4.18
N GLY A 68 -9.52 -5.78 -3.15
CA GLY A 68 -10.34 -6.93 -2.78
C GLY A 68 -11.33 -7.33 -3.87
N LEU A 69 -12.00 -6.37 -4.51
CA LEU A 69 -12.91 -6.62 -5.64
C LEU A 69 -12.17 -7.14 -6.88
N ASN A 70 -10.91 -6.77 -7.05
CA ASN A 70 -10.06 -7.28 -8.12
C ASN A 70 -9.47 -8.66 -7.82
N GLY A 71 -9.77 -9.27 -6.66
CA GLY A 71 -9.39 -10.65 -6.33
C GLY A 71 -8.09 -10.79 -5.55
N ALA A 72 -7.59 -9.75 -4.87
CA ALA A 72 -6.41 -9.87 -4.02
C ALA A 72 -6.65 -10.84 -2.84
N GLU A 73 -5.78 -11.84 -2.71
CA GLU A 73 -5.73 -12.75 -1.56
C GLU A 73 -4.86 -12.19 -0.45
N ILE A 74 -3.81 -11.45 -0.83
CA ILE A 74 -2.89 -10.76 0.08
C ILE A 74 -2.67 -9.34 -0.44
N VAL A 75 -2.83 -8.34 0.43
CA VAL A 75 -2.47 -6.96 0.12
C VAL A 75 -1.24 -6.54 0.93
N PHE A 76 -0.27 -5.91 0.29
CA PHE A 76 0.91 -5.35 0.95
C PHE A 76 0.79 -3.83 1.08
N ASN A 77 1.14 -3.32 2.26
CA ASN A 77 1.23 -1.89 2.53
C ASN A 77 2.62 -1.47 3.01
N PRO A 78 3.58 -1.27 2.10
CA PRO A 78 4.86 -0.65 2.42
C PRO A 78 4.68 0.85 2.74
N SER A 79 5.25 1.27 3.86
CA SER A 79 5.00 2.58 4.46
C SER A 79 6.22 3.19 5.13
N ALA A 80 6.19 4.52 5.27
CA ALA A 80 7.06 5.28 6.14
C ALA A 80 6.19 6.31 6.86
N THR A 81 5.78 6.00 8.09
CA THR A 81 4.98 6.90 8.94
C THR A 81 5.56 6.98 10.34
N VAL A 82 5.22 8.06 11.05
CA VAL A 82 5.83 8.45 12.32
C VAL A 82 5.01 8.02 13.54
N ALA A 83 5.65 8.05 14.71
CA ALA A 83 5.00 7.88 16.00
C ALA A 83 3.99 9.01 16.31
N GLY A 84 3.20 8.84 17.37
CA GLY A 84 2.15 9.79 17.77
C GLY A 84 0.80 9.42 17.15
N LEU A 85 0.08 10.40 16.60
CA LEU A 85 -1.29 10.18 16.10
C LEU A 85 -1.38 9.07 15.03
N SER A 86 -0.35 8.95 14.18
CA SER A 86 -0.33 7.94 13.11
C SER A 86 -0.12 6.51 13.64
N GLU A 87 0.44 6.34 14.85
CA GLU A 87 0.69 5.01 15.43
C GLU A 87 -0.62 4.29 15.78
N TYR A 88 -1.58 5.02 16.37
CA TYR A 88 -2.90 4.46 16.64
C TYR A 88 -3.60 4.05 15.34
N LEU A 89 -3.61 4.95 14.36
CA LEU A 89 -4.20 4.68 13.05
C LEU A 89 -3.50 3.52 12.32
N TRP A 90 -2.19 3.35 12.51
CA TRP A 90 -1.42 2.22 11.96
C TRP A 90 -1.93 0.88 12.46
N LYS A 91 -2.32 0.81 13.73
CA LYS A 91 -2.86 -0.42 14.33
C LYS A 91 -4.34 -0.63 13.99
N LEU A 92 -5.07 0.42 13.64
CA LEU A 92 -6.51 0.39 13.37
C LEU A 92 -6.85 0.11 11.90
N GLU A 93 -6.30 0.89 10.98
CA GLU A 93 -6.73 0.91 9.57
C GLU A 93 -6.40 -0.41 8.86
N GLN A 94 -5.23 -0.98 9.19
CA GLN A 94 -4.72 -2.20 8.58
C GLN A 94 -5.63 -3.42 8.83
N PRO A 95 -5.93 -3.81 10.09
CA PRO A 95 -6.87 -4.92 10.33
C PRO A 95 -8.29 -4.59 9.86
N ALA A 96 -8.72 -3.32 9.90
CA ALA A 96 -10.04 -2.93 9.39
C ALA A 96 -10.16 -3.23 7.88
N HIS A 97 -9.14 -2.89 7.09
CA HIS A 97 -9.10 -3.22 5.66
C HIS A 97 -9.08 -4.71 5.39
N ALA A 98 -8.31 -5.48 6.17
CA ALA A 98 -8.28 -6.94 6.04
C ALA A 98 -9.66 -7.56 6.29
N VAL A 99 -10.30 -7.22 7.41
CA VAL A 99 -11.62 -7.74 7.78
C VAL A 99 -12.70 -7.32 6.80
N ALA A 100 -12.71 -6.05 6.38
CA ALA A 100 -13.75 -5.52 5.49
C ALA A 100 -13.70 -6.09 4.06
N ASN A 101 -12.58 -6.70 3.65
CA ASN A 101 -12.36 -7.19 2.30
C ASN A 101 -12.08 -8.69 2.22
N GLY A 102 -11.88 -9.38 3.36
CA GLY A 102 -11.69 -10.83 3.39
C GLY A 102 -10.34 -11.31 2.85
N TYR A 103 -9.29 -10.49 2.95
CA TYR A 103 -7.92 -10.84 2.53
C TYR A 103 -6.91 -10.75 3.68
N PHE A 104 -5.70 -11.25 3.45
CA PHE A 104 -4.56 -10.99 4.34
C PHE A 104 -3.92 -9.64 4.05
N LEU A 105 -3.37 -9.00 5.09
CA LEU A 105 -2.68 -7.72 4.93
C LEU A 105 -1.27 -7.76 5.54
N GLY A 106 -0.26 -7.55 4.69
CA GLY A 106 1.13 -7.35 5.10
C GLY A 106 1.43 -5.86 5.24
N ALA A 107 1.34 -5.32 6.45
CA ALA A 107 1.66 -3.92 6.72
C ALA A 107 3.13 -3.78 7.16
N ILE A 108 3.92 -2.97 6.45
CA ILE A 108 5.37 -2.80 6.68
C ILE A 108 5.67 -1.32 6.86
N ASN A 109 6.32 -0.96 7.96
CA ASN A 109 6.73 0.42 8.21
C ASN A 109 8.25 0.53 8.41
N ARG A 110 8.82 1.67 8.01
CA ARG A 110 10.20 2.03 8.38
C ARG A 110 10.35 2.14 9.90
N VAL A 111 11.53 1.80 10.39
CA VAL A 111 11.92 1.96 11.81
C VAL A 111 13.09 2.94 11.95
N GLY A 112 13.34 3.40 13.17
CA GLY A 112 14.47 4.27 13.51
C GLY A 112 14.24 5.76 13.21
N THR A 113 15.30 6.54 13.36
CA THR A 113 15.31 7.99 13.15
C THR A 113 16.32 8.31 12.05
N GLU A 114 15.97 9.22 11.14
CA GLU A 114 16.89 9.75 10.12
C GLU A 114 17.16 11.23 10.39
N PRO A 115 18.41 11.69 10.22
CA PRO A 115 18.83 13.08 10.41
C PRO A 115 18.42 14.01 9.26
#